data_AF-A0A174G133-F1
#
_entry.id   AF-A0A174G133-F1
#
_cell.length_a   1.000
_cell.length_b   1.000
_cell.length_c   1.000
_cell.angle_alpha   90.00
_cell.angle_beta   90.00
_cell.angle_gamma   90.00
#
_symmetry.space_group_name_H-M   'P 1'
#
loop_
_entity.id
_entity.type
_entity.pdbx_description
1 polymer ?
#
loop_
_entity_poly.entity_id
_entity_poly.type
_entity_poly.pdbx_seq_one_letter_code
_entity_poly.pdbx_strand_id
1 'polypeptide(L)'
;MKTKRHIVVVLMVLMLLVLMPGISIQAKSKCNHKNITWVTKTKATCTNRGLKYKKCKSCGKKWTDVIRRTPALGHKPGKVKILKPGCTSVGYKTTNCTRKGCMNSYGGAEDGYLTVETIPALGHSYDKGTSIKIGKKRGGKMQYQKTQKCKRCGKRKISYYYK
;
A
#
# COMPACT_ATOMS: atom_id res chain seq x y z
N MET A 1 6.40 72.51 6.40
CA MET A 1 7.36 71.60 7.08
C MET A 1 6.78 70.81 8.27
N LYS A 2 5.72 71.30 8.93
CA LYS A 2 5.16 70.69 10.16
C LYS A 2 4.44 69.35 9.89
N THR A 3 3.65 69.25 8.83
CA THR A 3 2.90 68.03 8.44
C THR A 3 3.81 66.86 8.04
N LYS A 4 4.91 67.10 7.31
CA LYS A 4 5.88 66.04 6.94
C LYS A 4 6.60 65.46 8.16
N ARG A 5 6.96 66.30 9.15
CA ARG A 5 7.52 65.84 10.44
C ARG A 5 6.52 64.99 11.22
N HIS A 6 5.25 65.39 11.27
CA HIS A 6 4.21 64.58 11.93
C HIS A 6 3.98 63.24 11.22
N ILE A 7 3.94 63.21 9.89
CA ILE A 7 3.77 61.97 9.12
C ILE A 7 4.94 61.01 9.35
N VAL A 8 6.18 61.51 9.36
CA VAL A 8 7.36 60.67 9.62
C VAL A 8 7.35 60.13 11.05
N VAL A 9 6.96 60.92 12.05
CA VAL A 9 6.86 60.47 13.44
C VAL A 9 5.73 59.44 13.60
N VAL A 10 4.58 59.64 12.95
CA VAL A 10 3.47 58.69 12.96
C VAL A 10 3.86 57.37 12.29
N LEU A 11 4.58 57.41 11.17
CA LEU A 11 5.06 56.21 10.48
C LEU A 11 6.15 55.46 11.26
N MET A 12 7.03 56.18 11.96
CA MET A 12 8.05 55.56 12.83
C MET A 12 7.41 54.88 14.04
N VAL A 13 6.39 55.50 14.66
CA VAL A 13 5.64 54.90 15.77
C VAL A 13 4.80 53.71 15.29
N LEU A 14 4.21 53.78 14.10
CA LEU A 14 3.48 52.66 13.50
C LEU A 14 4.39 51.47 13.24
N MET A 15 5.59 51.69 12.68
CA MET A 15 6.60 50.65 12.44
C MET A 15 7.08 49.98 13.74
N LEU A 16 7.23 50.75 14.82
CA LEU A 16 7.60 50.23 16.14
C LEU A 16 6.50 49.34 16.76
N LEU A 17 5.22 49.61 16.46
CA LEU A 17 4.10 48.77 16.90
C LEU A 17 4.04 47.41 16.17
N VAL A 18 4.51 47.33 14.92
CA VAL A 18 4.57 46.06 14.16
C VAL A 18 5.79 45.21 14.55
N LEU A 19 6.84 45.84 15.09
CA LEU A 19 8.07 45.16 15.55
C LEU A 19 7.97 44.57 16.97
N MET A 20 6.88 44.81 17.69
CA MET A 20 6.64 44.14 18.96
C MET A 20 6.25 42.67 18.69
N PRO A 21 7.08 41.68 19.03
CA PRO A 21 6.68 40.28 18.92
C PRO A 21 5.44 40.10 19.79
N GLY A 22 4.33 39.66 19.18
CA GLY A 22 3.06 39.48 19.86
C GLY A 22 3.29 38.78 21.19
N ILE A 23 3.10 39.52 22.28
CA ILE A 23 3.27 39.01 23.64
C ILE A 23 2.27 37.88 23.74
N SER A 24 2.77 36.65 23.68
CA SER A 24 1.97 35.48 23.98
C SER A 24 1.61 35.60 25.46
N ILE A 25 0.44 36.19 25.74
CA ILE A 25 -0.18 36.19 27.07
C ILE A 25 -0.56 34.74 27.33
N GLN A 26 0.43 33.91 27.68
CA GLN A 26 0.17 32.65 28.35
C GLN A 26 -0.27 33.04 29.75
N ALA A 27 -1.57 33.33 29.89
CA ALA A 27 -2.22 33.51 31.17
C ALA A 27 -1.79 32.35 32.07
N LYS A 28 -0.93 32.66 33.03
CA LYS A 28 -0.35 31.70 33.98
C LYS A 28 -1.44 31.37 34.99
N SER A 29 -2.50 30.68 34.54
CA SER A 29 -3.52 30.16 35.44
C SER A 29 -2.81 29.25 36.43
N LYS A 30 -2.96 29.55 37.73
CA LYS A 30 -2.36 28.82 38.85
C LYS A 30 -2.99 27.43 38.90
N CYS A 31 -2.51 26.54 38.04
CA CYS A 31 -2.98 25.17 37.95
C CYS A 31 -1.96 24.24 38.58
N ASN A 32 -2.39 23.42 39.55
CA ASN A 32 -1.54 22.45 40.23
C ASN A 32 -1.29 21.17 39.40
N HIS A 33 -1.78 21.13 38.15
CA HIS A 33 -1.56 20.04 37.19
C HIS A 33 -1.80 18.62 37.73
N LYS A 34 -2.70 18.45 38.71
CA LYS A 34 -3.04 17.12 39.25
C LYS A 34 -3.87 16.29 38.28
N ASN A 35 -4.73 16.93 37.48
CA ASN A 35 -5.60 16.27 36.52
C ASN A 35 -4.95 16.20 35.12
N ILE A 36 -4.01 15.27 34.94
CA ILE A 36 -3.31 15.03 33.66
C ILE A 36 -3.88 13.82 32.96
N THR A 37 -4.11 13.95 31.64
CA THR A 37 -4.51 12.84 30.78
C THR A 37 -3.65 12.73 29.54
N TRP A 38 -3.61 11.54 28.95
CA TRP A 38 -2.91 11.30 27.69
C TRP A 38 -3.85 11.56 26.51
N VAL A 39 -3.43 12.44 25.60
CA VAL A 39 -4.15 12.78 24.38
C VAL A 39 -3.39 12.24 23.18
N THR A 40 -4.11 11.66 22.22
CA THR A 40 -3.51 11.14 20.98
C THR A 40 -3.03 12.29 20.09
N LYS A 41 -1.74 12.27 19.74
CA LYS A 41 -1.13 13.15 18.74
C LYS A 41 -1.30 12.55 17.34
N THR A 42 -0.91 11.28 17.18
CA THR A 42 -1.03 10.52 15.94
C THR A 42 -1.57 9.13 16.25
N LYS A 43 -2.54 8.66 15.47
CA LYS A 43 -3.07 7.29 15.62
C LYS A 43 -2.01 6.29 15.11
N ALA A 44 -1.95 5.12 15.74
CA ALA A 44 -1.13 4.03 15.23
C ALA A 44 -1.72 3.53 13.89
N THR A 45 -0.85 3.16 12.96
CA THR A 45 -1.21 2.48 11.70
C THR A 45 -0.72 1.03 11.75
N CYS A 46 -0.88 0.29 10.65
CA CYS A 46 -0.37 -1.07 10.56
C CYS A 46 1.15 -1.14 10.76
N THR A 47 1.89 -0.15 10.26
CA THR A 47 3.36 -0.09 10.27
C THR A 47 3.90 0.93 11.26
N ASN A 48 3.25 2.08 11.38
CA ASN A 48 3.75 3.18 12.20
C ASN A 48 3.15 3.17 13.60
N ARG A 49 4.01 3.36 14.60
CA ARG A 49 3.60 3.57 15.99
C ARG A 49 2.77 4.85 16.13
N GLY A 50 1.76 4.80 16.98
CA GLY A 50 0.99 5.99 17.36
C GLY A 50 1.72 6.79 18.46
N LEU A 51 1.41 8.07 18.60
CA LEU A 51 2.01 8.94 19.61
C LEU A 51 0.92 9.58 20.47
N LYS A 52 1.16 9.66 21.79
CA LYS A 52 0.32 10.38 22.76
C LYS A 52 1.16 11.39 23.53
N TYR A 53 0.56 12.51 23.92
CA TYR A 53 1.18 13.55 24.75
C TYR A 53 0.33 13.82 25.99
N LYS A 54 0.90 14.44 27.03
CA LYS A 54 0.14 14.79 28.25
C LYS A 54 -0.60 16.12 28.07
N LYS A 55 -1.85 16.19 28.55
CA LYS A 55 -2.64 17.42 28.63
C LYS A 55 -3.30 17.53 30.00
N CYS A 56 -3.21 18.69 30.63
CA CYS A 56 -3.97 18.98 31.83
C CYS A 56 -5.42 19.29 31.44
N LYS A 57 -6.38 18.58 32.04
CA LYS A 57 -7.81 18.84 31.78
C LYS A 57 -8.27 20.17 32.37
N SER A 58 -7.69 20.59 33.49
CA SER A 58 -8.13 21.78 34.23
C SER A 58 -7.68 23.10 33.58
N CYS A 59 -6.43 23.20 33.10
CA CYS A 59 -5.91 24.44 32.50
C CYS A 59 -5.60 24.32 31.00
N GLY A 60 -5.72 23.14 30.42
CA GLY A 60 -5.43 22.92 29.00
C GLY A 60 -3.95 22.85 28.64
N LYS A 61 -3.01 23.06 29.59
CA LYS A 61 -1.56 22.96 29.35
C LYS A 61 -1.20 21.62 28.69
N LYS A 62 -0.43 21.71 27.61
CA LYS A 62 0.03 20.56 26.83
C LYS A 62 1.53 20.38 27.05
N TRP A 63 1.96 19.15 27.30
CA TRP A 63 3.37 18.78 27.32
C TRP A 63 3.64 17.92 26.10
N THR A 64 3.96 18.58 24.98
CA THR A 64 4.17 17.94 23.68
C THR A 64 5.49 17.18 23.58
N ASP A 65 6.45 17.48 24.45
CA ASP A 65 7.76 16.82 24.49
C ASP A 65 7.71 15.50 25.27
N VAL A 66 6.73 15.36 26.17
CA VAL A 66 6.48 14.11 26.90
C VAL A 66 5.62 13.19 26.03
N ILE A 67 6.30 12.32 25.27
CA ILE A 67 5.67 11.41 24.31
C ILE A 67 5.61 9.98 24.85
N ARG A 68 4.42 9.38 24.76
CA ARG A 68 4.24 7.93 24.92
C ARG A 68 3.92 7.30 23.57
N ARG A 69 4.70 6.30 23.17
CA ARG A 69 4.47 5.53 21.94
C ARG A 69 3.41 4.47 22.18
N THR A 70 2.49 4.33 21.24
CA THR A 70 1.56 3.21 21.14
C THR A 70 2.10 2.26 20.07
N PRO A 71 2.19 0.94 20.31
CA PRO A 71 2.65 -0.01 19.31
C PRO A 71 1.89 0.15 17.97
N ALA A 72 2.56 -0.20 16.87
CA ALA A 72 1.88 -0.32 15.59
C ALA A 72 0.80 -1.40 15.70
N LEU A 73 -0.29 -1.26 14.95
CA LEU A 73 -1.41 -2.21 15.00
C LEU A 73 -1.05 -3.56 14.38
N GLY A 74 0.04 -3.61 13.62
CA GLY A 74 0.39 -4.73 12.76
C GLY A 74 -0.59 -4.88 11.61
N HIS A 75 -0.51 -6.03 10.98
CA HIS A 75 -1.27 -6.38 9.80
C HIS A 75 -2.40 -7.37 10.16
N LYS A 76 -3.58 -7.23 9.54
CA LYS A 76 -4.73 -8.11 9.81
C LYS A 76 -5.15 -8.80 8.52
N PRO A 77 -4.76 -10.07 8.29
CA PRO A 77 -5.06 -10.77 7.06
C PRO A 77 -6.58 -10.88 6.87
N GLY A 78 -7.01 -10.71 5.63
CA GLY A 78 -8.40 -10.87 5.20
C GLY A 78 -8.66 -12.23 4.56
N LYS A 79 -9.75 -12.31 3.79
CA LYS A 79 -10.09 -13.50 3.03
C LYS A 79 -9.08 -13.75 1.91
N VAL A 80 -8.77 -15.03 1.69
CA VAL A 80 -7.96 -15.48 0.55
C VAL A 80 -8.74 -15.25 -0.74
N LYS A 81 -8.06 -14.68 -1.73
CA LYS A 81 -8.50 -14.50 -3.10
C LYS A 81 -7.58 -15.32 -4.01
N ILE A 82 -8.19 -16.18 -4.82
CA ILE A 82 -7.47 -17.04 -5.76
C ILE A 82 -7.76 -16.56 -7.17
N LEU A 83 -6.72 -16.12 -7.87
CA LEU A 83 -6.73 -16.01 -9.32
C LEU A 83 -6.27 -17.35 -9.89
N LYS A 84 -7.18 -18.04 -10.59
CA LYS A 84 -6.90 -19.39 -11.12
C LYS A 84 -5.81 -19.32 -12.22
N PRO A 85 -4.89 -20.30 -12.26
CA PRO A 85 -3.91 -20.40 -13.35
C PRO A 85 -4.59 -20.74 -14.68
N GLY A 86 -3.95 -20.32 -15.77
CA GLY A 86 -4.29 -20.72 -17.13
C GLY A 86 -3.32 -21.74 -17.70
N CYS A 87 -3.39 -21.98 -19.01
CA CYS A 87 -2.45 -22.89 -19.69
C CYS A 87 -1.00 -22.37 -19.70
N THR A 88 -0.83 -21.05 -19.73
CA THR A 88 0.48 -20.38 -19.76
C THR A 88 0.62 -19.31 -18.69
N SER A 89 -0.50 -18.77 -18.19
CA SER A 89 -0.50 -17.83 -17.08
C SER A 89 -0.46 -18.58 -15.74
N VAL A 90 0.41 -18.15 -14.85
CA VAL A 90 0.36 -18.56 -13.44
C VAL A 90 -0.90 -18.00 -12.78
N GLY A 91 -1.36 -18.70 -11.76
CA GLY A 91 -2.37 -18.21 -10.84
C GLY A 91 -1.71 -17.54 -9.63
N TYR A 92 -2.52 -16.90 -8.80
CA TYR A 92 -2.04 -16.20 -7.61
C TYR A 92 -2.98 -16.43 -6.45
N LYS A 93 -2.40 -16.63 -5.27
CA LYS A 93 -3.12 -16.63 -4.01
C LYS A 93 -2.75 -15.36 -3.24
N THR A 94 -3.73 -14.51 -3.01
CA THR A 94 -3.57 -13.21 -2.37
C THR A 94 -4.52 -13.07 -1.18
N THR A 95 -4.14 -12.29 -0.19
CA THR A 95 -4.93 -11.95 0.99
C THR A 95 -4.69 -10.48 1.30
N ASN A 96 -5.72 -9.68 1.48
CA ASN A 96 -5.55 -8.25 1.70
C ASN A 96 -5.71 -7.90 3.17
N CYS A 97 -4.97 -6.90 3.65
CA CYS A 97 -5.21 -6.36 4.98
C CYS A 97 -6.63 -5.81 5.09
N THR A 98 -7.35 -6.16 6.15
CA THR A 98 -8.72 -5.68 6.39
C THR A 98 -8.77 -4.32 7.10
N ARG A 99 -7.64 -3.80 7.56
CA ARG A 99 -7.59 -2.49 8.22
C ARG A 99 -7.81 -1.38 7.18
N LYS A 100 -8.76 -0.48 7.46
CA LYS A 100 -9.07 0.67 6.60
C LYS A 100 -7.81 1.50 6.30
N GLY A 101 -7.61 1.85 5.03
CA GLY A 101 -6.45 2.63 4.56
C GLY A 101 -5.14 1.86 4.47
N CYS A 102 -5.14 0.53 4.66
CA CYS A 102 -3.97 -0.30 4.44
C CYS A 102 -4.07 -1.01 3.09
N MET A 103 -3.17 -0.68 2.16
CA MET A 103 -3.10 -1.29 0.83
C MET A 103 -2.30 -2.60 0.79
N ASN A 104 -1.72 -3.01 1.93
CA ASN A 104 -0.83 -4.16 1.96
C ASN A 104 -1.62 -5.45 1.69
N SER A 105 -1.10 -6.22 0.74
CA SER A 105 -1.62 -7.52 0.33
C SER A 105 -0.54 -8.57 0.62
N TYR A 106 -0.88 -9.64 1.33
CA TYR A 106 -0.02 -10.81 1.60
C TYR A 106 -0.38 -11.93 0.62
N GLY A 107 0.60 -12.63 0.06
CA GLY A 107 0.48 -14.07 -0.15
C GLY A 107 1.24 -14.77 0.99
N GLY A 108 1.11 -16.09 1.11
CA GLY A 108 1.61 -16.81 2.27
C GLY A 108 3.13 -16.77 2.40
N ALA A 109 3.62 -16.22 3.53
CA ALA A 109 4.82 -16.65 4.24
C ALA A 109 4.74 -16.20 5.71
N GLU A 110 5.30 -17.04 6.57
CA GLU A 110 5.31 -16.99 8.04
C GLU A 110 6.18 -15.89 8.67
N ASP A 111 6.82 -15.05 7.85
CA ASP A 111 7.85 -14.08 8.25
C ASP A 111 7.43 -12.61 8.12
N GLY A 112 6.20 -12.33 7.68
CA GLY A 112 5.67 -10.97 7.60
C GLY A 112 6.24 -10.12 6.45
N TYR A 113 6.98 -10.73 5.52
CA TYR A 113 7.39 -10.11 4.26
C TYR A 113 6.41 -10.46 3.13
N LEU A 114 6.21 -9.53 2.18
CA LEU A 114 5.29 -9.72 1.06
C LEU A 114 5.79 -10.82 0.10
N THR A 115 5.26 -12.03 0.21
CA THR A 115 5.44 -13.05 -0.82
C THR A 115 4.09 -13.28 -1.50
N VAL A 116 3.94 -13.00 -2.79
CA VAL A 116 2.75 -13.48 -3.51
C VAL A 116 2.95 -14.96 -3.77
N GLU A 117 2.10 -15.82 -3.21
CA GLU A 117 2.16 -17.26 -3.45
C GLU A 117 1.63 -17.53 -4.86
N THR A 118 2.52 -17.97 -5.77
CA THR A 118 2.16 -18.27 -7.16
C THR A 118 1.67 -19.69 -7.30
N ILE A 119 0.66 -19.88 -8.15
CA ILE A 119 0.14 -21.19 -8.53
C ILE A 119 0.67 -21.49 -9.93
N PRO A 120 1.42 -22.58 -10.17
CA PRO A 120 1.98 -22.88 -11.48
C PRO A 120 0.93 -22.92 -12.59
N ALA A 121 1.34 -22.55 -13.81
CA ALA A 121 0.49 -22.69 -14.97
C ALA A 121 0.10 -24.16 -15.18
N LEU A 122 -1.13 -24.41 -15.62
CA LEU A 122 -1.67 -25.77 -15.79
C LEU A 122 -1.08 -26.53 -16.97
N GLY A 123 -0.31 -25.85 -17.82
CA GLY A 123 0.15 -26.36 -19.10
C GLY A 123 -1.00 -26.63 -20.08
N HIS A 124 -0.62 -27.14 -21.24
CA HIS A 124 -1.57 -27.51 -22.29
C HIS A 124 -2.04 -28.96 -22.14
N SER A 125 -3.37 -29.16 -22.16
CA SER A 125 -3.99 -30.47 -22.25
C SER A 125 -4.52 -30.67 -23.66
N TYR A 126 -3.68 -31.24 -24.54
CA TYR A 126 -4.02 -31.50 -25.93
C TYR A 126 -4.90 -32.74 -26.10
N ASP A 127 -5.86 -32.68 -27.01
CA ASP A 127 -6.65 -33.85 -27.43
C ASP A 127 -5.81 -34.90 -28.19
N LYS A 128 -6.46 -36.00 -28.57
CA LYS A 128 -5.81 -37.08 -29.36
C LYS A 128 -5.28 -36.58 -30.71
N GLY A 129 -5.84 -35.48 -31.23
CA GLY A 129 -5.52 -34.90 -32.52
C GLY A 129 -6.08 -35.67 -33.71
N THR A 130 -6.04 -35.02 -34.86
CA THR A 130 -6.39 -35.61 -36.17
C THR A 130 -5.16 -35.59 -37.06
N SER A 131 -4.95 -36.67 -37.81
CA SER A 131 -3.85 -36.80 -38.75
C SER A 131 -4.33 -36.72 -40.19
N ILE A 132 -3.67 -35.91 -41.00
CA ILE A 132 -3.89 -35.83 -42.44
C ILE A 132 -2.62 -36.26 -43.20
N LYS A 133 -2.81 -36.95 -44.33
CA LYS A 133 -1.72 -37.35 -45.23
C LYS A 133 -1.32 -36.13 -46.06
N ILE A 134 -0.02 -35.80 -46.11
CA ILE A 134 0.47 -34.59 -46.79
C ILE A 134 1.23 -34.91 -48.08
N GLY A 135 1.87 -36.08 -48.17
CA GLY A 135 2.59 -36.48 -49.38
C GLY A 135 3.77 -37.41 -49.11
N LYS A 136 4.43 -37.84 -50.18
CA LYS A 136 5.57 -38.77 -50.16
C LYS A 136 6.88 -37.98 -50.35
N LYS A 137 7.87 -38.16 -49.46
CA LYS A 137 9.20 -37.57 -49.67
C LYS A 137 10.08 -38.45 -50.56
N ARG A 138 11.16 -37.88 -51.12
CA ARG A 138 12.25 -38.61 -51.79
C ARG A 138 12.76 -39.69 -50.82
N GLY A 139 12.62 -40.97 -51.18
CA GLY A 139 12.87 -42.13 -50.30
C GLY A 139 11.63 -42.92 -49.86
N GLY A 140 10.43 -42.56 -50.33
CA GLY A 140 9.26 -43.45 -50.32
C GLY A 140 8.38 -43.45 -49.06
N LYS A 141 8.82 -42.86 -47.95
CA LYS A 141 8.02 -42.75 -46.71
C LYS A 141 6.89 -41.72 -46.84
N MET A 142 5.71 -42.02 -46.29
CA MET A 142 4.54 -41.14 -46.34
C MET A 142 4.55 -40.20 -45.14
N GLN A 143 4.46 -38.90 -45.39
CA GLN A 143 4.42 -37.89 -44.34
C GLN A 143 2.98 -37.63 -43.91
N TYR A 144 2.79 -37.44 -42.60
CA TYR A 144 1.53 -37.10 -41.96
C TYR A 144 1.69 -35.85 -41.11
N GLN A 145 0.68 -34.99 -41.11
CA GLN A 145 0.56 -33.84 -40.23
C GLN A 145 -0.50 -34.16 -39.17
N LYS A 146 -0.11 -34.13 -37.90
CA LYS A 146 -1.01 -34.24 -36.76
C LYS A 146 -1.35 -32.87 -36.24
N THR A 147 -2.64 -32.57 -36.11
CA THR A 147 -3.10 -31.36 -35.43
C THR A 147 -3.85 -31.72 -34.16
N GLN A 148 -3.41 -31.16 -33.04
CA GLN A 148 -4.06 -31.32 -31.73
C GLN A 148 -4.59 -29.98 -31.24
N LYS A 149 -5.70 -29.98 -30.51
CA LYS A 149 -6.28 -28.78 -29.89
C LYS A 149 -6.24 -28.90 -28.36
N CYS A 150 -5.78 -27.86 -27.68
CA CYS A 150 -5.81 -27.79 -26.22
C CYS A 150 -7.27 -27.66 -25.75
N LYS A 151 -7.74 -28.57 -24.90
CA LYS A 151 -9.12 -28.57 -24.38
C LYS A 151 -9.46 -27.36 -23.51
N ARG A 152 -8.45 -26.73 -22.91
CA ARG A 152 -8.62 -25.58 -21.99
C ARG A 152 -8.62 -24.23 -22.70
N CYS A 153 -7.70 -24.01 -23.65
CA CYS A 153 -7.51 -22.69 -24.28
C CYS A 153 -7.63 -22.70 -25.81
N GLY A 154 -7.89 -23.84 -26.44
CA GLY A 154 -8.05 -23.94 -27.88
C GLY A 154 -6.77 -23.79 -28.71
N LYS A 155 -5.60 -23.50 -28.11
CA LYS A 155 -4.31 -23.46 -28.83
C LYS A 155 -4.07 -24.77 -29.58
N ARG A 156 -3.58 -24.66 -30.81
CA ARG A 156 -3.29 -25.80 -31.67
C ARG A 156 -1.81 -26.16 -31.60
N LYS A 157 -1.52 -27.45 -31.57
CA LYS A 157 -0.17 -28.01 -31.72
C LYS A 157 -0.14 -28.82 -33.01
N ILE A 158 0.81 -28.51 -33.89
CA ILE A 158 1.03 -29.23 -35.14
C ILE A 158 2.34 -29.99 -35.01
N SER A 159 2.33 -31.28 -35.35
CA SER A 159 3.54 -32.08 -35.46
C SER A 159 3.53 -32.92 -36.74
N TYR A 160 4.72 -33.31 -37.18
CA TYR A 160 4.90 -34.11 -38.38
C TYR A 160 5.54 -35.45 -38.02
N TYR A 161 5.08 -36.52 -38.64
CA TYR A 161 5.67 -37.84 -38.50
C TYR A 161 5.57 -38.61 -39.82
N TYR A 162 6.33 -39.69 -39.93
CA TYR A 162 6.34 -40.55 -41.10
C TYR A 162 5.74 -41.92 -40.74
N LYS A 163 5.01 -42.50 -41.69
CA LYS A 163 4.66 -43.93 -41.69
C LYS A 163 5.05 -44.55 -43.02
#